data_AF-A0A3A9TNC9-F1
#
_entry.id   AF-A0A3A9TNC9-F1
#
_cell.length_a   1.000
_cell.length_b   1.000
_cell.length_c   1.000
_cell.angle_alpha   90.00
_cell.angle_beta   90.00
_cell.angle_gamma   90.00
#
_symmetry.space_group_name_H-M   'P 1'
#
loop_
_entity.id
_entity.type
_entity.pdbx_description
1 polymer ?
#
loop_
_entity_poly.entity_id
_entity_poly.type
_entity_poly.pdbx_seq_one_letter_code
_entity_poly.pdbx_strand_id
1 'polypeptide(L)'
;MSEKKFYTESQAQAIKKYLATKAEIRLRMEPIQKTRITQEAKNKGMSVNSYILDAVENQISLDQDGSNIEPRLIKNMINWLRSHSMSDSDIVDFLSYIARE
;
A
#
# COMPACT_ATOMS: atom_id res chain seq x y z
N MET A 1 25.67 17.83 21.44
CA MET A 1 26.70 16.80 21.16
C MET A 1 26.00 15.46 21.17
N SER A 2 25.82 14.81 20.02
CA SER A 2 25.17 13.49 19.94
C SER A 2 26.14 12.43 20.44
N GLU A 3 25.84 11.80 21.57
CA GLU A 3 26.57 10.61 22.03
C GLU A 3 26.50 9.53 20.95
N LYS A 4 27.64 9.19 20.35
CA LYS A 4 27.74 8.01 19.48
C LYS A 4 27.54 6.78 20.36
N LYS A 5 26.34 6.22 20.34
CA LYS A 5 26.08 4.89 20.92
C LYS A 5 26.94 3.88 20.15
N PHE A 6 28.06 3.49 20.74
CA PHE A 6 28.88 2.40 20.22
C PHE A 6 28.18 1.09 20.56
N TYR A 7 27.83 0.31 19.54
CA TYR A 7 27.35 -1.05 19.74
C TYR A 7 28.48 -1.92 20.30
N THR A 8 28.15 -2.82 21.22
CA THR A 8 29.09 -3.89 21.61
C THR A 8 29.37 -4.81 20.42
N GLU A 9 30.50 -5.51 20.42
CA GLU A 9 30.85 -6.46 19.36
C GLU A 9 29.74 -7.50 19.14
N SER A 10 29.14 -7.99 20.23
CA SER A 10 28.02 -8.93 20.20
C SER A 10 26.78 -8.35 19.53
N GLN A 11 26.44 -7.07 19.81
CA GLN A 11 25.31 -6.39 19.17
C GLN A 11 25.58 -6.17 17.67
N ALA A 12 26.80 -5.76 17.31
CA ALA A 12 27.19 -5.56 15.92
C ALA A 12 27.10 -6.87 15.12
N GLN A 13 27.55 -7.98 15.70
CA GLN A 13 27.50 -9.30 15.08
C GLN A 13 26.06 -9.81 14.92
N ALA A 14 25.20 -9.58 15.91
CA ALA A 14 23.78 -9.92 15.83
C ALA A 14 23.06 -9.11 14.74
N ILE A 15 23.31 -7.79 14.67
CA ILE A 15 22.76 -6.91 13.62
C ILE A 15 23.24 -7.36 12.24
N LYS A 16 24.54 -7.67 12.09
CA LYS A 16 25.12 -8.18 10.84
C LYS A 16 24.44 -9.48 10.40
N LYS A 17 24.23 -10.42 11.32
CA LYS A 17 23.53 -11.68 11.04
C LYS A 17 22.07 -11.45 10.62
N TYR A 18 21.37 -10.55 11.30
CA TYR A 18 19.99 -10.18 10.96
C TYR A 18 19.90 -9.59 9.54
N LEU A 19 20.75 -8.61 9.24
CA LEU A 19 20.76 -7.90 7.95
C LEU A 19 21.20 -8.80 6.79
N ALA A 20 22.05 -9.80 7.01
CA ALA A 20 22.52 -10.73 5.97
C ALA A 20 21.39 -11.51 5.28
N THR A 21 20.21 -11.59 5.89
CA THR A 21 19.02 -12.29 5.35
C THR A 21 18.02 -11.35 4.68
N LYS A 22 18.32 -10.05 4.61
CA LYS A 22 17.38 -9.02 4.14
C LYS A 22 17.84 -8.44 2.81
N ALA A 23 16.93 -8.31 1.87
CA ALA A 23 17.13 -7.53 0.65
C ALA A 23 16.88 -6.04 0.92
N GLU A 24 17.60 -5.17 0.22
CA GLU A 24 17.46 -3.71 0.33
C GLU A 24 16.87 -3.12 -0.96
N ILE A 25 15.85 -2.27 -0.80
CA ILE A 25 15.32 -1.43 -1.88
C ILE A 25 15.55 0.03 -1.50
N ARG A 26 16.16 0.80 -2.40
CA ARG A 26 16.36 2.24 -2.24
C ARG A 26 15.39 3.03 -3.09
N LEU A 27 14.61 3.89 -2.45
CA LEU A 27 13.60 4.73 -3.10
C LEU A 27 13.99 6.20 -2.99
N ARG A 28 13.91 6.92 -4.10
CA ARG A 28 13.97 8.40 -4.11
C ARG A 28 12.54 8.92 -4.12
N MET A 29 12.27 9.91 -3.28
CA MET A 29 10.95 10.51 -3.14
C MET A 29 11.11 11.97 -2.72
N GLU A 30 10.08 12.76 -3.00
CA GLU A 30 10.04 14.15 -2.55
C GLU A 30 10.00 14.22 -1.02
N PRO A 31 10.57 15.27 -0.40
CA PRO A 31 10.56 15.44 1.05
C PRO A 31 9.16 15.37 1.65
N ILE A 32 8.15 15.92 0.96
CA ILE A 32 6.76 15.91 1.40
C ILE A 32 6.18 14.49 1.46
N GLN A 33 6.55 13.61 0.52
CA GLN A 33 6.10 12.22 0.50
C GLN A 33 6.67 11.47 1.69
N LYS A 34 7.98 11.66 1.98
CA LYS A 34 8.63 11.08 3.15
C LYS A 34 7.96 11.51 4.44
N THR A 35 7.64 12.79 4.59
CA THR A 35 6.96 13.33 5.78
C THR A 35 5.59 12.69 5.97
N ARG A 36 4.79 12.59 4.90
CA ARG A 36 3.47 11.95 4.95
C ARG A 36 3.57 10.49 5.39
N ILE A 37 4.43 9.70 4.75
CA ILE A 37 4.62 8.27 5.10
C ILE A 37 5.06 8.12 6.57
N THR A 38 5.98 8.98 7.03
CA THR A 38 6.47 8.94 8.41
C THR A 38 5.36 9.26 9.42
N GLN A 39 4.53 10.27 9.12
CA GLN A 39 3.42 10.65 9.98
C GLN A 39 2.36 9.55 10.06
N GLU A 40 1.99 8.95 8.92
CA GLU A 40 1.02 7.84 8.90
C GLU A 40 1.53 6.61 9.65
N ALA A 41 2.79 6.24 9.46
CA ALA A 41 3.41 5.15 10.21
C ALA A 41 3.35 5.41 11.72
N LYS A 42 3.66 6.64 12.15
CA LYS A 42 3.57 7.05 13.56
C LYS A 42 2.13 6.98 14.08
N ASN A 43 1.15 7.47 13.32
CA ASN A 43 -0.26 7.44 13.70
C ASN A 43 -0.76 6.00 13.90
N LYS A 44 -0.24 5.05 13.13
CA LYS A 44 -0.52 3.62 13.27
C LYS A 44 0.36 2.88 14.30
N GLY A 45 1.25 3.58 15.00
CA GLY A 45 2.18 2.96 15.97
C GLY A 45 3.21 2.03 15.32
N MET A 46 3.47 2.19 14.02
CA MET A 46 4.35 1.33 13.22
C MET A 46 5.69 2.02 12.92
N SER A 47 6.73 1.23 12.66
CA SER A 47 7.93 1.75 12.01
C SER A 47 7.66 2.05 10.53
N VAL A 48 8.36 3.04 9.97
CA VAL A 48 8.22 3.41 8.55
C VAL A 48 8.38 2.21 7.62
N ASN A 49 9.37 1.34 7.89
CA ASN A 49 9.60 0.16 7.07
C ASN A 49 8.44 -0.83 7.17
N SER A 50 7.89 -1.07 8.37
CA SER A 50 6.76 -1.99 8.54
C SER A 50 5.52 -1.45 7.85
N TYR A 51 5.27 -0.14 7.97
CA TYR A 51 4.17 0.53 7.29
C TYR A 51 4.26 0.40 5.75
N ILE A 52 5.46 0.61 5.19
CA ILE A 52 5.67 0.48 3.74
C ILE A 52 5.46 -0.96 3.28
N LEU A 53 6.02 -1.94 4.00
CA LEU A 53 5.89 -3.35 3.65
C LEU A 53 4.43 -3.81 3.73
N ASP A 54 3.73 -3.45 4.79
CA ASP A 54 2.29 -3.73 4.96
C ASP A 54 1.45 -3.11 3.84
N ALA A 55 1.70 -1.84 3.50
CA ALA A 55 0.99 -1.18 2.41
C ALA A 55 1.23 -1.85 1.04
N VAL A 56 2.47 -2.28 0.77
CA VAL A 56 2.81 -2.98 -0.48
C VAL A 56 2.16 -4.35 -0.52
N GLU A 57 2.22 -5.14 0.56
CA GLU A 57 1.61 -6.46 0.62
C GLU A 57 0.09 -6.39 0.45
N ASN A 58 -0.56 -5.43 1.11
CA ASN A 58 -1.98 -5.19 0.95
C ASN A 58 -2.34 -4.85 -0.51
N GLN A 59 -1.54 -4.00 -1.17
CA GLN A 59 -1.77 -3.67 -2.58
C GLN A 59 -1.60 -4.90 -3.49
N ILE A 60 -0.56 -5.71 -3.25
CA ILE A 60 -0.32 -6.95 -4.00
C ILE A 60 -1.49 -7.93 -3.81
N SER A 61 -1.99 -8.10 -2.57
CA SER A 61 -3.15 -8.95 -2.30
C SER A 61 -4.38 -8.45 -3.06
N LEU A 62 -4.68 -7.15 -3.00
CA LEU A 62 -5.81 -6.57 -3.73
C LEU A 62 -5.72 -6.77 -5.25
N ASP A 63 -4.50 -6.70 -5.81
CA ASP A 63 -4.25 -6.94 -7.23
C ASP A 63 -4.40 -8.44 -7.59
N GLN A 64 -3.98 -9.35 -6.71
CA GLN A 64 -4.07 -10.80 -6.92
C GLN A 64 -5.50 -11.34 -6.73
N ASP A 65 -6.23 -10.82 -5.74
CA ASP A 65 -7.60 -11.23 -5.43
C ASP A 65 -8.63 -10.60 -6.40
N GLY A 66 -8.19 -9.74 -7.32
CA GLY A 66 -9.04 -9.05 -8.28
C GLY A 66 -9.91 -7.93 -7.66
N SER A 67 -9.75 -7.68 -6.36
CA SER A 67 -10.43 -6.63 -5.60
C SER A 67 -10.01 -5.22 -6.02
N ASN A 68 -8.86 -5.08 -6.68
CA ASN A 68 -8.49 -3.85 -7.37
C ASN A 68 -9.14 -3.81 -8.77
N ILE A 69 -10.35 -3.24 -8.83
CA ILE A 69 -11.07 -3.09 -10.10
C ILE A 69 -10.40 -1.99 -10.92
N GLU A 70 -9.77 -2.35 -12.03
CA GLU A 70 -9.17 -1.38 -12.95
C GLU A 70 -10.22 -0.33 -13.35
N PRO A 71 -9.96 0.99 -13.18
CA PRO A 71 -10.96 2.03 -13.47
C PRO A 71 -11.49 1.99 -14.92
N ARG A 72 -10.69 1.47 -15.86
CA ARG A 72 -11.11 1.26 -17.24
C ARG A 72 -12.21 0.21 -17.36
N LEU A 73 -12.17 -0.83 -16.53
CA LEU A 73 -13.16 -1.90 -16.53
C LEU A 73 -14.53 -1.39 -16.06
N ILE A 74 -14.55 -0.55 -15.02
CA ILE A 74 -15.78 0.14 -14.56
C ILE A 74 -16.37 0.98 -15.70
N LYS A 75 -15.53 1.75 -16.40
CA LYS A 75 -15.97 2.57 -17.53
C LYS A 75 -16.55 1.73 -18.67
N ASN A 76 -15.89 0.63 -19.02
CA ASN A 76 -16.37 -0.29 -20.05
C ASN A 76 -17.70 -0.94 -19.66
N MET A 77 -17.86 -1.32 -18.40
CA MET A 77 -19.10 -1.89 -17.86
C MET A 77 -20.25 -0.87 -17.89
N ILE A 78 -20.03 0.38 -17.47
CA ILE A 78 -21.03 1.46 -17.57
C ILE A 78 -21.47 1.65 -19.03
N ASN A 79 -20.52 1.69 -19.97
CA ASN A 79 -20.83 1.83 -21.40
C ASN A 79 -21.66 0.66 -21.93
N TRP A 80 -21.35 -0.57 -21.50
CA TRP A 80 -22.10 -1.77 -21.86
C TRP A 80 -23.52 -1.76 -21.28
N LEU A 81 -23.69 -1.36 -20.02
CA LEU A 81 -25.03 -1.26 -19.40
C LEU A 81 -25.88 -0.19 -20.09
N ARG A 82 -25.28 0.95 -20.46
CA ARG A 82 -25.94 2.00 -21.25
C ARG A 82 -26.34 1.52 -22.65
N SER A 83 -25.51 0.72 -23.31
CA SER A 83 -25.86 0.15 -24.62
C SER A 83 -27.02 -0.85 -24.56
N HIS A 84 -27.33 -1.36 -23.37
CA HIS A 84 -28.47 -2.24 -23.09
C HIS A 84 -29.67 -1.50 -22.48
N SER A 85 -29.75 -0.18 -22.68
CA SER A 85 -30.88 0.67 -22.28
C SER A 85 -31.13 0.76 -20.77
N MET A 86 -30.13 0.45 -19.94
CA MET A 86 -30.23 0.75 -18.50
C MET A 86 -30.13 2.25 -18.27
N SER A 87 -30.99 2.76 -17.38
CA SER A 87 -30.92 4.17 -16.97
C SER A 87 -29.72 4.41 -16.06
N ASP A 88 -29.27 5.65 -15.97
CA ASP A 88 -28.16 6.00 -15.07
C ASP A 88 -28.49 5.68 -13.60
N SER A 89 -29.77 5.75 -13.19
CA SER A 89 -30.19 5.32 -11.84
C SER A 89 -30.05 3.81 -11.64
N ASP A 90 -30.45 2.99 -12.62
CA ASP A 90 -30.34 1.53 -12.52
C ASP A 90 -28.88 1.08 -12.50
N ILE A 91 -28.02 1.78 -13.24
CA ILE A 91 -26.57 1.54 -13.24
C ILE A 91 -25.97 1.85 -11.86
N VAL A 92 -26.35 2.97 -11.24
CA VAL A 92 -25.87 3.35 -9.90
C VAL A 92 -26.34 2.35 -8.84
N ASP A 93 -27.59 1.90 -8.92
CA ASP A 93 -28.13 0.89 -8.00
C ASP A 93 -27.42 -0.46 -8.18
N PHE A 94 -27.18 -0.89 -9.42
CA PHE A 94 -26.41 -2.10 -9.72
C PHE A 94 -24.98 -2.03 -9.20
N LEU A 95 -24.26 -0.92 -9.46
CA LEU A 95 -22.90 -0.70 -8.96
C LEU A 95 -22.86 -0.66 -7.42
N SER A 96 -23.90 -0.12 -6.79
CA SER A 96 -24.03 -0.08 -5.34
C SER A 96 -24.33 -1.46 -4.73
N TYR A 97 -25.04 -2.31 -5.47
CA TYR A 97 -25.30 -3.69 -5.07
C TYR A 97 -24.01 -4.52 -5.10
N ILE A 98 -23.25 -4.48 -6.20
CA ILE A 98 -22.00 -5.26 -6.34
C ILE A 98 -20.88 -4.79 -5.42
N ALA A 99 -20.89 -3.52 -4.98
CA ALA A 99 -19.87 -2.97 -4.09
C ALA A 99 -20.12 -3.27 -2.59
N ARG A 100 -21.25 -3.91 -2.26
CA ARG A 100 -21.64 -4.26 -0.88
C ARG A 100 -21.36 -5.71 -0.51
N GLU A 101 -21.06 -6.57 -1.47
CA GLU A 101 -20.50 -7.92 -1.25
C GLU A 101 -18.98 -7.87 -1.16
#